data_AF-A0A7L4NCE2-F1
#
_entry.id   AF-A0A7L4NCE2-F1
#
_cell.length_a   1.000
_cell.length_b   1.000
_cell.length_c   1.000
_cell.angle_alpha   90.00
_cell.angle_beta   90.00
_cell.angle_gamma   90.00
#
_symmetry.space_group_name_H-M   'P 1'
#
loop_
_entity.id
_entity.type
_entity.pdbx_description
1 polymer ?
#
loop_
_entity_poly.entity_id
_entity_poly.type
_entity_poly.pdbx_seq_one_letter_code
_entity_poly.pdbx_strand_id
1 'polypeptide(L)'
;EPMSKRQRKKLLKQKQWEEQKDLRRQKRKEKRQKRKLERQSQPAPGQDGSVGKRLRREAVPSALRLVVDCSFDHLMVLKDVKKLHKQIQRCYAENRKAFHPVQ
;
A
#
# COMPACT_ATOMS: atom_id res chain seq x y z
N GLU A 1 25.49 -33.10 30.24
CA GLU A 1 24.87 -32.03 31.05
C GLU A 1 23.38 -31.91 30.76
N PRO A 2 22.51 -31.77 31.77
CA PRO A 2 21.09 -31.58 31.53
C PRO A 2 20.82 -30.19 30.93
N MET A 3 20.16 -30.16 29.77
CA MET A 3 19.76 -28.92 29.07
C MET A 3 19.19 -27.87 30.03
N SER A 4 19.70 -26.64 29.94
CA SER A 4 19.25 -25.50 30.74
C SER A 4 17.75 -25.24 30.55
N LYS A 5 17.05 -24.78 31.59
CA LYS A 5 15.61 -24.43 31.55
C LYS A 5 15.27 -23.52 30.36
N ARG A 6 16.18 -22.61 29.99
CA ARG A 6 16.03 -21.72 28.82
C ARG A 6 16.09 -22.48 27.50
N GLN A 7 17.02 -23.41 27.35
CA GLN A 7 17.17 -24.23 26.14
C GLN A 7 15.95 -25.16 25.95
N ARG A 8 15.45 -25.77 27.04
CA ARG A 8 14.21 -26.58 27.00
C ARG A 8 13.00 -25.77 26.54
N LYS A 9 12.82 -24.54 27.07
CA LYS A 9 11.73 -23.63 26.66
C LYS A 9 11.84 -23.21 25.20
N LYS A 10 13.06 -23.00 24.68
CA LYS A 10 13.30 -22.68 23.26
C LYS A 10 12.91 -23.85 22.36
N LEU A 11 13.31 -25.07 22.72
CA LEU A 11 12.99 -26.29 21.97
C LEU A 11 11.47 -26.53 21.93
N LEU A 12 10.78 -26.36 23.06
CA LEU A 12 9.34 -26.54 23.15
C LEU A 12 8.57 -25.54 22.27
N LYS A 13 8.98 -24.27 22.28
CA LYS A 13 8.41 -23.24 21.40
C LYS A 13 8.63 -23.55 19.92
N GLN A 14 9.81 -24.07 19.57
CA GLN A 14 10.12 -24.45 18.20
C GLN A 14 9.24 -25.62 17.73
N LYS A 15 9.10 -26.67 18.54
CA LYS A 15 8.20 -27.80 18.24
C LYS A 15 6.75 -27.34 18.04
N GLN A 16 6.23 -26.52 18.95
CA GLN A 16 4.88 -25.95 18.82
C GLN A 16 4.72 -25.10 17.55
N TRP A 17 5.76 -24.35 17.17
CA TRP A 17 5.74 -23.55 15.94
C TRP A 17 5.71 -24.41 14.68
N GLU A 18 6.49 -25.49 14.67
CA GLU A 18 6.53 -26.48 13.58
C GLU A 18 5.19 -27.22 13.46
N GLU A 19 4.64 -27.70 14.57
CA GLU A 19 3.31 -28.35 14.62
C GLU A 19 2.19 -27.42 14.12
N GLN A 20 2.22 -26.13 14.50
CA GLN A 20 1.22 -25.15 14.06
C GLN A 20 1.48 -24.58 12.66
N LYS A 21 2.57 -24.96 11.98
CA LYS A 21 2.95 -24.39 10.67
C LYS A 21 1.86 -24.64 9.63
N ASP A 22 1.36 -25.86 9.55
CA ASP A 22 0.36 -26.25 8.54
C ASP A 22 -1.02 -25.65 8.84
N LEU A 23 -1.43 -25.64 10.12
CA LEU A 23 -2.65 -24.97 10.54
C LEU A 23 -2.64 -23.47 10.19
N ARG A 24 -1.49 -22.79 10.39
CA ARG A 24 -1.32 -21.38 10.02
C ARG A 24 -1.35 -21.19 8.50
N ARG A 25 -0.80 -22.13 7.74
CA ARG A 25 -0.84 -22.11 6.27
C ARG A 25 -2.28 -22.26 5.76
N GLN A 26 -3.05 -23.18 6.33
CA GLN A 26 -4.47 -23.39 6.01
C GLN A 26 -5.31 -22.15 6.34
N LYS A 27 -5.21 -21.62 7.58
CA LYS A 27 -5.91 -20.38 7.98
C LYS A 27 -5.59 -19.20 7.07
N ARG A 28 -4.34 -19.06 6.62
CA ARG A 28 -3.94 -18.02 5.66
C ARG A 28 -4.56 -18.24 4.28
N LYS A 29 -4.64 -19.49 3.80
CA LYS A 29 -5.31 -19.83 2.53
C LYS A 29 -6.80 -19.54 2.58
N GLU A 30 -7.49 -19.98 3.63
CA GLU A 30 -8.92 -19.72 3.84
C GLU A 30 -9.22 -18.23 3.91
N LYS A 31 -8.46 -17.47 4.70
CA LYS A 31 -8.61 -16.00 4.77
C LYS A 31 -8.40 -15.33 3.41
N ARG A 32 -7.47 -15.83 2.59
CA ARG A 32 -7.24 -15.32 1.23
C ARG A 32 -8.39 -15.66 0.29
N GLN A 33 -8.94 -16.88 0.39
CA GLN A 33 -10.11 -17.30 -0.40
C GLN A 33 -11.35 -16.51 0.00
N LYS A 34 -11.63 -16.34 1.30
CA LYS A 34 -12.73 -15.51 1.81
C LYS A 34 -12.66 -14.08 1.27
N ARG A 35 -11.48 -13.44 1.36
CA ARG A 35 -11.26 -12.09 0.79
C ARG A 35 -11.42 -12.04 -0.73
N LYS A 36 -11.09 -13.12 -1.45
CA LYS A 36 -11.29 -13.20 -2.90
C LYS A 36 -12.77 -13.29 -3.22
N LEU A 37 -13.52 -14.12 -2.49
CA LEU A 37 -14.96 -14.28 -2.67
C LEU A 37 -15.71 -12.99 -2.31
N GLU A 38 -15.37 -12.34 -1.19
CA GLU A 38 -15.90 -11.03 -0.80
C GLU A 38 -15.67 -9.97 -1.89
N ARG A 39 -14.50 -9.96 -2.54
CA ARG A 39 -14.24 -9.05 -3.67
C ARG A 39 -15.06 -9.36 -4.92
N GLN A 40 -15.47 -10.61 -5.11
CA GLN A 40 -16.27 -11.04 -6.26
C GLN A 40 -17.77 -10.87 -6.01
N SER A 41 -18.23 -11.01 -4.77
CA SER A 41 -19.64 -10.88 -4.39
C SER A 41 -20.07 -9.43 -4.16
N GLN A 42 -19.13 -8.51 -3.98
CA GLN A 42 -19.43 -7.09 -3.94
C GLN A 42 -19.72 -6.61 -5.36
N PRO A 43 -20.93 -6.08 -5.66
CA PRO A 43 -21.18 -5.42 -6.92
C PRO A 43 -20.16 -4.30 -7.09
N ALA A 44 -19.70 -4.07 -8.32
CA ALA A 44 -18.69 -3.07 -8.64
C ALA A 44 -18.97 -1.79 -7.86
N PRO A 45 -18.04 -1.31 -7.02
CA PRO A 45 -18.33 -0.16 -6.19
C PRO A 45 -18.61 1.00 -7.13
N GLY A 46 -19.87 1.43 -7.11
CA GLY A 46 -20.27 2.75 -7.53
C GLY A 46 -19.31 3.71 -6.83
N GLN A 47 -18.43 4.28 -7.64
CA GLN A 47 -17.77 5.55 -7.41
C GLN A 47 -17.12 5.81 -6.04
N ASP A 48 -16.77 4.82 -5.22
CA ASP A 48 -15.89 5.11 -4.08
C ASP A 48 -15.11 3.89 -3.56
N GLY A 49 -13.81 4.08 -3.39
CA GLY A 49 -13.06 3.33 -2.37
C GLY A 49 -12.48 1.94 -2.64
N SER A 50 -12.39 1.38 -3.86
CA SER A 50 -11.71 0.08 -4.05
C SER A 50 -10.36 0.13 -4.77
N VAL A 51 -9.35 -0.46 -4.10
CA VAL A 51 -7.92 -0.54 -4.45
C VAL A 51 -7.64 -1.65 -5.49
N GLY A 52 -8.53 -1.81 -6.47
CA GLY A 52 -8.31 -2.65 -7.64
C GLY A 52 -8.30 -1.74 -8.86
N LYS A 53 -7.24 -1.83 -9.69
CA LYS A 53 -7.01 -1.06 -10.94
C LYS A 53 -8.23 -0.22 -11.30
N ARG A 54 -8.29 1.03 -10.79
CA ARG A 54 -9.37 1.96 -11.12
C ARG A 54 -9.45 1.95 -12.64
N LEU A 55 -10.60 1.52 -13.16
CA LEU A 55 -10.87 1.53 -14.59
C LEU A 55 -10.44 2.90 -15.09
N ARG A 56 -9.51 2.94 -16.04
CA ARG A 56 -8.93 4.17 -16.55
C ARG A 56 -10.07 4.88 -17.28
N ARG A 57 -10.83 5.70 -16.54
CA ARG A 57 -11.89 6.53 -17.10
C ARG A 57 -11.23 7.42 -18.15
N GLU A 58 -11.91 7.62 -19.27
CA GLU A 58 -11.45 8.60 -20.27
C GLU A 58 -11.32 9.94 -19.55
N ALA A 59 -10.09 10.45 -19.51
CA ALA A 59 -9.79 11.71 -18.86
C ALA A 59 -10.01 12.83 -19.87
N VAL A 60 -10.70 13.89 -19.45
CA VAL A 60 -10.92 15.09 -20.27
C VAL A 60 -9.98 16.16 -19.74
N PRO A 61 -8.83 16.44 -20.39
CA PRO A 61 -7.86 17.40 -19.88
C PRO A 61 -8.47 18.78 -19.68
N SER A 62 -8.06 19.45 -18.60
CA SER A 62 -8.39 20.85 -18.37
C SER A 62 -7.47 21.75 -19.20
N ALA A 63 -7.99 22.90 -19.65
CA ALA A 63 -7.18 23.95 -20.29
C ALA A 63 -6.30 24.72 -19.30
N LEU A 64 -6.49 24.51 -17.99
CA LEU A 64 -5.71 25.16 -16.94
C LEU A 64 -4.27 24.64 -16.90
N ARG A 65 -3.34 25.57 -16.67
CA ARG A 65 -1.92 25.28 -16.43
C ARG A 65 -1.60 25.52 -14.97
N LEU A 66 -1.01 24.54 -14.31
CA LEU A 66 -0.60 24.60 -12.90
C LEU A 66 0.92 24.50 -12.83
N VAL A 67 1.56 25.61 -12.47
CA VAL A 67 3.01 25.70 -12.36
C VAL A 67 3.42 25.65 -10.89
N VAL A 68 4.37 24.78 -10.57
CA VAL A 68 5.04 24.78 -9.27
C VAL A 68 6.34 25.57 -9.43
N ASP A 69 6.41 26.73 -8.79
CA ASP A 69 7.62 27.55 -8.78
C ASP A 69 8.69 26.92 -7.88
N CYS A 70 9.80 26.51 -8.50
CA CYS A 70 10.94 25.89 -7.86
C CYS A 70 12.16 26.83 -7.76
N SER A 71 11.98 28.14 -7.90
CA SER A 71 13.07 29.13 -7.82
C SER A 71 13.63 29.35 -6.40
N PHE A 72 12.98 28.80 -5.37
CA PHE A 72 13.30 28.99 -3.95
C PHE A 72 14.20 27.90 -3.33
N ASP A 73 14.94 27.13 -4.13
CA ASP A 73 15.78 26.01 -3.64
C ASP A 73 16.79 26.45 -2.57
N HIS A 74 17.41 27.62 -2.77
CA HIS A 74 18.39 28.20 -1.86
C HIS A 74 17.85 28.55 -0.46
N LEU A 75 16.52 28.66 -0.30
CA LEU A 75 15.87 28.92 0.99
C LEU A 75 15.55 27.62 1.75
N MET A 76 15.74 26.45 1.13
CA MET A 76 15.38 25.17 1.71
C MET A 76 16.61 24.40 2.22
N VAL A 77 16.49 23.86 3.44
CA VAL A 77 17.43 22.84 3.90
C VAL A 77 17.12 21.50 3.22
N LEU A 78 18.11 20.61 3.13
CA LEU A 78 17.96 19.30 2.44
C LEU A 78 16.75 18.47 2.93
N LYS A 79 16.35 18.63 4.19
CA LYS A 79 15.13 17.98 4.73
C LYS A 79 13.86 18.48 4.03
N ASP A 80 13.79 19.77 3.74
CA ASP A 80 12.63 20.41 3.10
C ASP A 80 12.63 20.17 1.60
N VAL A 81 13.79 20.14 0.94
CA VAL A 81 13.93 19.67 -0.45
C VAL A 81 13.35 18.25 -0.60
N LYS A 82 13.65 17.34 0.34
CA LYS A 82 13.08 15.98 0.34
C LYS A 82 11.57 15.96 0.56
N LYS A 83 11.02 16.92 1.32
CA LYS A 83 9.56 17.07 1.50
C LYS A 83 8.92 17.58 0.20
N LEU A 84 9.51 18.60 -0.43
CA LEU A 84 9.05 19.13 -1.71
C LEU A 84 9.04 18.04 -2.79
N HIS A 85 10.10 17.23 -2.89
CA HIS A 85 10.12 16.09 -3.81
C HIS A 85 8.94 15.13 -3.59
N LYS A 86 8.63 14.78 -2.34
CA LYS A 86 7.46 13.93 -2.02
C LYS A 86 6.14 14.61 -2.39
N GLN A 87 6.02 15.92 -2.20
CA GLN A 87 4.84 16.69 -2.58
C GLN A 87 4.65 16.71 -4.10
N ILE A 88 5.71 16.98 -4.88
CA ILE A 88 5.67 16.94 -6.35
C ILE A 88 5.29 15.54 -6.86
N GLN A 89 5.89 14.48 -6.31
CA GLN A 89 5.51 13.11 -6.62
C GLN A 89 4.02 12.84 -6.36
N ARG A 90 3.49 13.38 -5.26
CA ARG A 90 2.07 13.27 -4.93
C ARG A 90 1.20 14.04 -5.92
N CYS A 91 1.54 15.28 -6.24
CA CYS A 91 0.83 16.10 -7.24
C CYS A 91 0.73 15.37 -8.59
N TYR A 92 1.85 14.83 -9.09
CA TYR A 92 1.86 14.05 -10.33
C TYR A 92 1.01 12.78 -10.24
N ALA A 93 1.12 12.04 -9.13
CA ALA A 93 0.35 10.81 -8.95
C ALA A 93 -1.16 11.05 -8.88
N GLU A 94 -1.60 12.19 -8.33
CA GLU A 94 -3.01 12.58 -8.30
C GLU A 94 -3.46 13.16 -9.64
N ASN A 95 -2.67 14.00 -10.31
CA ASN A 95 -3.00 14.53 -11.64
C ASN A 95 -3.20 13.39 -12.67
N ARG A 96 -2.36 12.35 -12.63
CA ARG A 96 -2.55 11.16 -13.49
C ARG A 96 -3.80 10.33 -13.21
N LYS A 97 -4.43 10.53 -12.04
CA LYS A 97 -5.68 9.87 -11.65
C LYS A 97 -6.89 10.80 -11.72
N ALA A 98 -6.66 12.10 -11.96
CA ALA A 98 -7.71 13.09 -12.03
C ALA A 98 -8.59 12.82 -13.25
N PHE A 99 -9.87 13.13 -13.13
CA PHE A 99 -10.80 13.09 -14.26
C PHE A 99 -10.50 14.22 -15.26
N HIS A 100 -10.07 15.37 -14.74
CA HIS A 100 -9.62 16.52 -15.51
C HIS A 100 -8.15 16.84 -15.22
N PRO A 101 -7.19 16.15 -15.85
CA PRO A 101 -5.78 16.42 -15.65
C PRO A 101 -5.41 17.82 -16.17
N VAL A 102 -4.57 18.52 -15.40
CA VAL A 102 -4.01 19.83 -15.76
C VAL A 102 -2.61 19.68 -16.35
N GLN A 103 -2.14 20.70 -17.07
CA GLN A 103 -0.77 20.79 -17.58
C GLN A 103 0.16 21.41 -16.54
#